data_AF-A0A6P1P0D2-F1
#
_entry.id   AF-A0A6P1P0D2-F1
#
_cell.length_a   1.000
_cell.length_b   1.000
_cell.length_c   1.000
_cell.angle_alpha   90.00
_cell.angle_beta   90.00
_cell.angle_gamma   90.00
#
_symmetry.space_group_name_H-M   'P 1'
#
loop_
_entity.id
_entity.type
_entity.pdbx_description
1 polymer ?
#
loop_
_entity_poly.entity_id
_entity_poly.type
_entity_poly.pdbx_seq_one_letter_code
_entity_poly.pdbx_strand_id
1 'polypeptide(L)'
;MHQNFYFIRQLAGQLHTRLHGATCVAAFSQEKDELMLEFDQKGASFFLKAIQTPTFSSLQVPGSFNRARQNSVDLFHPLIGQQVLEVVAHQQERSFYIRFTHDKVLLFKLFGNRSNVVLFEDDHATDLFHRKLAKDLTLDYRSMDQPWRFDRAQFMNQPGSLKKMLPTLGEVPFLYLEEQGWTERPVEEQVKLVEAMLAQLENPEGYYLTTVQKILRLSLLPVGIVQETYQDPLQALNAFVPQFRAQEYFQSTYRTTHRALERQLEVANKIWYQIQEQLEQWHHGTPYAQTADVIMANLSNIPAGATEMELFDFYQDQPRLIKLSRTETPQKTAEKLYKKAKNQQIEWRLLQERAQRKEEEVERLSQQLQELEQIETAPLLRQYVKKYTVTQAAYSPDLPYHAFELDGFKIWVGKNAKANDALTLKHTHKDDLWLHAKDVPGSHVVIKQVPGKAIPMRVIETAAQLAAFYSKRKSDTLCPVLYTPKKYVRKPKSATAGSVMVEREKVVLVKPDNPFRTRP
;
A
#
# COMPACT_ATOMS: atom_id res chain seq x y z
N MET A 1 21.41 -8.29 16.24
CA MET A 1 21.40 -8.62 17.68
C MET A 1 20.86 -7.51 18.59
N HIS A 2 20.37 -6.37 18.08
CA HIS A 2 19.87 -5.26 18.92
C HIS A 2 18.71 -5.62 19.90
N GLN A 3 17.99 -6.72 19.67
CA GLN A 3 16.97 -7.25 20.61
C GLN A 3 17.39 -8.55 21.30
N ASN A 4 18.62 -9.02 21.08
CA ASN A 4 19.09 -10.26 21.70
C ASN A 4 19.34 -10.02 23.20
N PHE A 5 19.12 -11.05 24.02
CA PHE A 5 19.32 -10.99 25.47
C PHE A 5 20.69 -10.42 25.86
N TYR A 6 21.78 -10.91 25.25
CA TYR A 6 23.13 -10.46 25.56
C TYR A 6 23.31 -8.96 25.30
N PHE A 7 22.75 -8.45 24.20
CA PHE A 7 22.80 -7.01 23.92
C PHE A 7 21.93 -6.22 24.90
N ILE A 8 20.71 -6.68 25.19
CA ILE A 8 19.80 -6.03 26.15
C ILE A 8 20.42 -6.01 27.55
N ARG A 9 21.17 -7.04 27.95
CA ARG A 9 21.90 -7.07 29.23
C ARG A 9 22.92 -5.93 29.32
N GLN A 10 23.74 -5.75 28.29
CA GLN A 10 24.70 -4.63 28.23
C GLN A 10 23.99 -3.28 28.20
N LEU A 11 22.92 -3.18 27.42
CA LEU A 11 22.10 -1.98 27.30
C LEU A 11 21.47 -1.58 28.64
N ALA A 12 20.88 -2.53 29.36
CA ALA A 12 20.27 -2.32 30.67
C ALA A 12 21.31 -1.89 31.70
N GLY A 13 22.50 -2.51 31.73
CA GLY A 13 23.59 -2.11 32.61
C GLY A 13 24.06 -0.66 32.36
N GLN A 14 24.14 -0.28 31.07
CA GLN A 14 24.52 1.09 30.72
C GLN A 14 23.39 2.10 31.01
N LEU A 15 22.14 1.73 30.76
CA LEU A 15 20.98 2.54 31.15
C LEU A 15 20.90 2.70 32.67
N HIS A 16 21.18 1.66 33.45
CA HIS A 16 21.24 1.74 34.91
C HIS A 16 22.27 2.77 35.35
N THR A 17 23.49 2.69 34.83
CA THR A 17 24.58 3.64 35.13
C THR A 17 24.17 5.10 34.84
N ARG A 18 23.42 5.33 33.76
CA ARG A 18 22.97 6.67 33.34
C ARG A 18 21.74 7.16 34.12
N LEU A 19 20.79 6.29 34.40
CA LEU A 19 19.48 6.67 34.90
C LEU A 19 19.34 6.50 36.42
N HIS A 20 20.21 5.77 37.10
CA HIS A 20 20.09 5.56 38.54
C HIS A 20 20.02 6.89 39.30
N GLY A 21 18.93 7.07 40.08
CA GLY A 21 18.62 8.29 40.81
C GLY A 21 18.07 9.46 39.97
N ALA A 22 17.95 9.30 38.65
CA ALA A 22 17.31 10.28 37.79
C ALA A 22 15.79 10.27 37.98
N THR A 23 15.16 11.44 37.87
CA THR A 23 13.71 11.61 38.04
C THR A 23 13.01 11.60 36.69
N CYS A 24 11.96 10.80 36.50
CA CYS A 24 11.17 10.86 35.28
C CYS A 24 10.33 12.16 35.25
N VAL A 25 10.57 13.00 34.25
CA VAL A 25 9.93 14.32 34.11
C VAL A 25 8.80 14.30 33.10
N ALA A 26 8.92 13.49 32.05
CA ALA A 26 7.90 13.36 31.03
C ALA A 26 7.87 11.95 30.43
N ALA A 27 6.66 11.52 30.06
CA ALA A 27 6.41 10.31 29.31
C ALA A 27 5.30 10.60 28.30
N PHE A 28 5.61 10.59 27.01
CA PHE A 28 4.67 11.02 25.98
C PHE A 28 4.95 10.36 24.64
N SER A 29 3.97 10.43 23.74
CA SER A 29 4.08 9.97 22.37
C SER A 29 3.68 11.09 21.41
N GLN A 30 4.37 11.20 20.27
CA GLN A 30 4.01 12.07 19.15
C GLN A 30 3.69 11.26 17.89
N GLU A 31 4.32 10.09 17.77
CA GLU A 31 4.13 9.14 16.69
C GLU A 31 3.54 7.87 17.30
N LYS A 32 2.54 7.29 16.64
CA LYS A 32 1.71 6.19 17.16
C LYS A 32 2.49 5.04 17.82
N ASP A 33 3.64 4.68 17.26
CA ASP A 33 4.45 3.54 17.69
C ASP A 33 5.79 3.99 18.32
N GLU A 34 5.92 5.25 18.73
CA GLU A 34 7.10 5.79 19.41
C GLU A 34 6.74 6.44 20.75
N LEU A 35 7.35 5.94 21.83
CA LEU A 35 7.26 6.48 23.18
C LEU A 35 8.54 7.25 23.50
N MET A 36 8.41 8.45 24.05
CA MET A 36 9.50 9.26 24.58
C MET A 36 9.40 9.34 26.10
N LEU A 37 10.53 9.09 26.76
CA LEU A 37 10.71 9.29 28.19
C LEU A 37 11.81 10.33 28.40
N GLU A 38 11.56 11.29 29.27
CA GLU A 38 12.53 12.29 29.71
C GLU A 38 12.85 12.05 31.19
N PHE A 39 14.13 12.02 31.50
CA PHE A 39 14.65 11.90 32.85
C PHE A 39 15.53 13.11 33.15
N ASP A 40 15.34 13.75 34.30
CA ASP A 40 16.26 14.76 34.81
C ASP A 40 17.26 14.13 35.78
N GLN A 41 18.54 14.41 35.54
CA GLN A 41 19.61 14.05 36.45
C GLN A 41 20.46 15.28 36.74
N LYS A 42 20.27 15.86 37.93
CA LYS A 42 21.02 17.04 38.42
C LYS A 42 20.95 18.23 37.44
N GLY A 43 19.80 18.46 36.81
CA GLY A 43 19.59 19.56 35.86
C GLY A 43 19.98 19.26 34.41
N ALA A 44 20.39 18.02 34.09
CA ALA A 44 20.61 17.57 32.73
C ALA A 44 19.52 16.58 32.29
N SER A 45 18.86 16.87 31.16
CA SER A 45 17.87 15.95 30.58
C SER A 45 18.53 14.78 29.85
N PHE A 46 18.04 13.58 30.13
CA PHE A 46 18.31 12.35 29.38
C PHE A 46 17.03 11.86 28.72
N PHE A 47 17.09 11.61 27.41
CA PHE A 47 15.94 11.16 26.64
C PHE A 47 16.08 9.69 26.26
N LEU A 48 15.03 8.91 26.51
CA LEU A 48 14.93 7.53 26.07
C LEU A 48 13.71 7.38 25.17
N LYS A 49 13.96 7.05 23.91
CA LYS A 49 12.94 6.79 22.90
C LYS A 49 12.78 5.29 22.70
N ALA A 50 11.58 4.77 22.91
CA ALA A 50 11.21 3.41 22.52
C ALA A 50 10.42 3.43 21.21
N ILE A 51 10.92 2.71 20.22
CA ILE A 51 10.30 2.53 18.90
C ILE A 51 9.73 1.12 18.87
N GLN A 52 8.44 0.97 18.57
CA GLN A 52 7.73 -0.31 18.64
C GLN A 52 6.81 -0.53 17.43
N THR A 53 7.31 -0.27 16.23
CA THR A 53 6.52 -0.51 15.01
C THR A 53 6.30 -2.02 14.80
N PRO A 54 5.29 -2.42 14.00
CA PRO A 54 5.02 -3.84 13.72
C PRO A 54 6.21 -4.59 13.09
N THR A 55 7.07 -3.89 12.36
CA THR A 55 8.21 -4.45 11.62
C THR A 55 9.54 -4.21 12.32
N PHE A 56 9.61 -3.28 13.28
CA PHE A 56 10.85 -2.90 13.93
C PHE A 56 10.61 -2.42 15.36
N SER A 57 11.36 -2.98 16.31
CA SER A 57 11.32 -2.55 17.71
C SER A 57 12.72 -2.34 18.24
N SER A 58 12.99 -1.19 18.85
CA SER A 58 14.32 -0.80 19.32
C SER A 58 14.20 0.38 20.29
N LEU A 59 15.32 0.71 20.94
CA LEU A 59 15.48 1.95 21.68
C LEU A 59 16.40 2.92 20.94
N GLN A 60 16.35 4.18 21.34
CA GLN A 60 17.27 5.23 20.93
C GLN A 60 17.41 6.24 22.07
N VAL A 61 18.59 6.82 22.25
CA VAL A 61 18.88 7.86 23.25
C VAL A 61 19.26 9.14 22.54
N PRO A 62 18.28 9.96 22.10
CA PRO A 62 18.58 11.20 21.40
C PRO A 62 19.24 12.22 22.34
N GLY A 63 20.23 12.97 21.83
CA GLY A 63 20.94 13.98 22.63
C GLY A 63 20.09 15.21 22.97
N SER A 64 19.03 15.47 22.20
CA SER A 64 18.01 16.47 22.51
C SER A 64 16.69 16.07 21.86
N PHE A 65 15.58 16.56 22.41
CA PHE A 65 14.27 16.33 21.84
C PHE A 65 13.37 17.55 22.00
N ASN A 66 12.80 18.03 20.88
CA ASN A 66 11.85 19.14 20.90
C ASN A 66 10.42 18.60 20.90
N ARG A 67 9.72 18.78 22.02
CA ARG A 67 8.32 18.36 22.13
C ARG A 67 7.41 19.29 21.31
N ALA A 68 6.67 18.74 20.35
CA ALA A 68 5.64 19.46 19.62
C ALA A 68 4.48 19.83 20.57
N ARG A 69 4.00 21.07 20.48
CA ARG A 69 2.89 21.58 21.32
C ARG A 69 1.52 21.01 20.94
N GLN A 70 1.37 20.53 19.70
CA GLN A 70 0.16 19.90 19.17
C GLN A 70 0.52 18.50 18.69
N ASN A 71 -0.45 17.57 18.72
CA ASN A 71 -0.28 16.15 18.34
C ASN A 71 0.69 15.36 19.22
N SER A 72 0.69 15.64 20.53
CA SER A 72 1.39 14.85 21.54
C SER A 72 0.38 14.34 22.57
N VAL A 73 0.54 13.10 23.02
CA VAL A 73 -0.28 12.48 24.06
C VAL A 73 0.64 12.11 25.22
N ASP A 74 0.32 12.60 26.42
CA ASP A 74 0.97 12.18 27.65
C ASP A 74 0.51 10.78 28.06
N LEU A 75 1.46 9.97 28.49
CA LEU A 75 1.29 8.55 28.82
C LEU A 75 1.98 8.27 30.15
N PHE A 76 1.59 7.20 30.85
CA PHE A 76 2.27 6.78 32.07
C PHE A 76 2.44 7.89 33.13
N HIS A 77 1.43 8.74 33.29
CA HIS A 77 1.39 9.83 34.28
C HIS A 77 1.86 9.42 35.69
N PRO A 78 1.60 8.20 36.20
CA PRO A 78 2.07 7.80 37.52
C PRO A 78 3.61 7.77 37.68
N LEU A 79 4.37 7.71 36.59
CA LEU A 79 5.84 7.75 36.62
C LEU A 79 6.42 9.15 36.82
N ILE A 80 5.64 10.21 36.55
CA ILE A 80 6.15 11.58 36.62
C ILE A 80 6.50 11.93 38.07
N GLY A 81 7.72 12.46 38.27
CA GLY A 81 8.29 12.76 39.57
C GLY A 81 8.90 11.56 40.31
N GLN A 82 8.86 10.36 39.73
CA GLN A 82 9.45 9.17 40.35
C GLN A 82 10.93 9.02 39.99
N GLN A 83 11.73 8.55 40.94
CA GLN A 83 13.15 8.30 40.74
C GLN A 83 13.40 6.87 40.26
N VAL A 84 14.33 6.71 39.33
CA VAL A 84 14.78 5.38 38.87
C VAL A 84 15.66 4.75 39.94
N LEU A 85 15.26 3.56 40.40
CA LEU A 85 16.00 2.75 41.36
C LEU A 85 16.93 1.77 40.66
N GLU A 86 16.47 1.10 39.62
CA GLU A 86 17.29 0.15 38.86
C GLU A 86 16.75 -0.08 37.45
N VAL A 87 17.61 -0.62 36.60
CA VAL A 87 17.25 -1.10 35.26
C VAL A 87 17.74 -2.54 35.15
N VAL A 88 16.82 -3.46 34.89
CA VAL A 88 17.07 -4.91 34.99
C VAL A 88 16.65 -5.59 33.70
N ALA A 89 17.57 -6.32 33.09
CA ALA A 89 17.28 -7.19 31.95
C ALA A 89 16.81 -8.57 32.43
N HIS A 90 15.76 -9.10 31.81
CA HIS A 90 15.33 -10.46 32.08
C HIS A 90 16.33 -11.47 31.52
N GLN A 91 16.56 -12.55 32.27
CA GLN A 91 17.46 -13.62 31.87
C GLN A 91 16.92 -14.33 30.63
N GLN A 92 17.75 -14.39 29.58
CA GLN A 92 17.45 -15.11 28.34
C GLN A 92 16.10 -14.74 27.71
N GLU A 93 15.74 -13.47 27.78
CA GLU A 93 14.51 -12.93 27.18
C GLU A 93 14.77 -11.58 26.51
N ARG A 94 13.92 -11.22 25.55
CA ARG A 94 13.97 -9.95 24.79
C ARG A 94 13.18 -8.86 25.51
N SER A 95 13.46 -8.68 26.79
CA SER A 95 12.80 -7.67 27.61
C SER A 95 13.67 -7.23 28.78
N PHE A 96 13.39 -6.03 29.27
CA PHE A 96 13.98 -5.46 30.48
C PHE A 96 12.96 -4.52 31.10
N TYR A 97 13.16 -4.13 32.36
CA TYR A 97 12.30 -3.18 33.04
C TYR A 97 13.10 -2.14 33.80
N ILE A 98 12.45 -1.01 34.07
CA ILE A 98 12.97 0.05 34.92
C ILE A 98 12.10 0.08 36.17
N ARG A 99 12.72 -0.07 37.35
CA ARG A 99 12.04 0.08 38.64
C ARG A 99 12.18 1.52 39.13
N PHE A 100 11.09 2.06 39.63
CA PHE A 100 10.98 3.41 40.15
C PHE A 100 10.64 3.38 41.64
N THR A 101 10.72 4.54 42.29
CA THR A 101 10.16 4.76 43.63
C THR A 101 8.64 4.53 43.67
N HIS A 102 8.12 4.21 44.86
CA HIS A 102 6.69 3.91 45.10
C HIS A 102 6.19 2.72 44.27
N ASP A 103 6.97 1.63 44.23
CA ASP A 103 6.60 0.34 43.66
C ASP A 103 6.03 0.39 42.22
N LYS A 104 6.58 1.32 41.41
CA LYS A 104 6.26 1.42 39.99
C LYS A 104 7.32 0.77 39.13
N VAL A 105 6.90 0.05 38.11
CA VAL A 105 7.79 -0.62 37.15
C VAL A 105 7.34 -0.34 35.73
N LEU A 106 8.28 0.01 34.86
CA LEU A 106 8.04 0.15 33.43
C LEU A 106 8.74 -0.97 32.67
N LEU A 107 7.96 -1.91 32.15
CA LEU A 107 8.43 -3.07 31.39
C LEU A 107 8.54 -2.72 29.89
N PHE A 108 9.69 -3.02 29.30
CA PHE A 108 9.93 -2.94 27.86
C PHE A 108 9.98 -4.34 27.26
N LYS A 109 8.90 -4.72 26.56
CA LYS A 109 8.76 -6.00 25.88
C LYS A 109 9.10 -5.81 24.40
N LEU A 110 10.21 -6.37 23.93
CA LEU A 110 10.73 -6.17 22.56
C LEU A 110 10.43 -7.36 21.63
N PHE A 111 9.19 -7.85 21.64
CA PHE A 111 8.77 -9.09 20.97
C PHE A 111 8.30 -8.87 19.52
N GLY A 112 9.05 -8.13 18.72
CA GLY A 112 8.71 -7.83 17.32
C GLY A 112 7.31 -7.21 17.18
N ASN A 113 6.42 -7.84 16.43
CA ASN A 113 5.04 -7.38 16.22
C ASN A 113 4.15 -7.37 17.48
N ARG A 114 4.61 -7.98 18.59
CA ARG A 114 3.97 -7.96 19.92
C ARG A 114 4.75 -7.13 20.92
N SER A 115 5.61 -6.21 20.44
CA SER A 115 6.34 -5.29 21.32
C SER A 115 5.38 -4.33 22.02
N ASN A 116 5.66 -4.06 23.28
CA ASN A 116 4.85 -3.17 24.10
C ASN A 116 5.69 -2.50 25.19
N VAL A 117 5.18 -1.42 25.77
CA VAL A 117 5.64 -0.88 27.05
C VAL A 117 4.47 -0.96 28.03
N VAL A 118 4.71 -1.53 29.20
CA VAL A 118 3.67 -1.83 30.20
C VAL A 118 4.06 -1.20 31.52
N LEU A 119 3.15 -0.40 32.08
CA LEU A 119 3.29 0.15 33.42
C LEU A 119 2.69 -0.80 34.43
N PHE A 120 3.43 -1.04 35.50
CA PHE A 120 3.00 -1.76 36.68
C PHE A 120 3.02 -0.84 37.90
N GLU A 121 2.00 -0.94 38.73
CA GLU A 121 1.89 -0.29 40.05
C GLU A 121 1.52 -1.39 41.05
N ASP A 122 2.27 -1.48 42.15
CA ASP A 122 2.11 -2.54 43.15
C ASP A 122 2.09 -3.95 42.52
N ASP A 123 3.00 -4.19 41.56
CA ASP A 123 3.11 -5.41 40.75
C ASP A 123 1.92 -5.75 39.84
N HIS A 124 0.94 -4.86 39.67
CA HIS A 124 -0.19 -5.06 38.76
C HIS A 124 -0.05 -4.18 37.53
N ALA A 125 -0.23 -4.75 36.34
CA ALA A 125 -0.19 -3.97 35.10
C ALA A 125 -1.39 -3.01 35.03
N THR A 126 -1.14 -1.70 35.02
CA THR A 126 -2.18 -0.66 35.06
C THR A 126 -2.37 0.07 33.74
N ASP A 127 -1.32 0.23 32.93
CA ASP A 127 -1.40 0.94 31.66
C ASP A 127 -0.51 0.32 30.57
N LEU A 128 -0.92 0.49 29.30
CA LEU A 128 -0.26 -0.06 28.12
C LEU A 128 0.02 1.06 27.11
N PHE A 129 1.23 1.05 26.54
CA PHE A 129 1.52 1.90 25.39
C PHE A 129 0.67 1.47 24.18
N HIS A 130 0.71 0.18 23.84
CA HIS A 130 -0.15 -0.41 22.83
C HIS A 130 -1.38 -1.07 23.44
N ARG A 131 -2.44 -0.29 23.65
CA ARG A 131 -3.74 -0.77 24.19
C ARG A 131 -4.37 -1.95 23.43
N LYS A 132 -4.03 -2.13 22.14
CA LYS A 132 -4.44 -3.29 21.33
C LYS A 132 -3.93 -4.64 21.86
N LEU A 133 -2.86 -4.63 22.65
CA LEU A 133 -2.27 -5.82 23.27
C LEU A 133 -2.81 -6.01 24.70
N ALA A 134 -4.14 -6.01 24.85
CA ALA A 134 -4.80 -6.06 26.17
C ALA A 134 -4.39 -7.27 27.05
N LYS A 135 -3.92 -8.36 26.44
CA LYS A 135 -3.36 -9.51 27.17
C LYS A 135 -2.12 -9.16 27.99
N ASP A 136 -1.44 -8.06 27.67
CA ASP A 136 -0.27 -7.63 28.42
C ASP A 136 -0.63 -7.09 29.81
N LEU A 137 -1.92 -6.80 30.09
CA LEU A 137 -2.41 -6.45 31.43
C LEU A 137 -2.41 -7.65 32.41
N THR A 138 -2.24 -8.88 31.91
CA THR A 138 -2.17 -10.08 32.76
C THR A 138 -0.74 -10.63 32.86
N LEU A 139 0.26 -9.88 32.41
CA LEU A 139 1.66 -10.29 32.54
C LEU A 139 2.11 -10.20 33.99
N ASP A 140 2.99 -11.11 34.39
CA ASP A 140 3.85 -10.93 35.56
C ASP A 140 5.27 -10.71 35.03
N TYR A 141 5.78 -9.50 35.23
CA TYR A 141 7.11 -9.17 34.72
C TYR A 141 8.20 -9.98 35.45
N ARG A 142 7.99 -10.36 36.72
CA ARG A 142 8.99 -11.08 37.52
C ARG A 142 9.19 -12.53 37.08
N SER A 143 8.21 -13.09 36.38
CA SER A 143 8.26 -14.46 35.87
C SER A 143 8.69 -14.56 34.40
N MET A 144 9.29 -13.51 33.83
CA MET A 144 9.70 -13.48 32.42
C MET A 144 11.07 -14.11 32.16
N ASP A 145 11.88 -14.34 33.20
CA ASP A 145 13.17 -15.01 33.09
C ASP A 145 13.03 -16.43 32.51
N GLN A 146 13.96 -16.78 31.63
CA GLN A 146 13.98 -18.08 30.96
C GLN A 146 15.19 -18.91 31.41
N PRO A 147 15.02 -20.23 31.64
CA PRO A 147 16.08 -21.10 32.15
C PRO A 147 17.07 -21.59 31.07
N TRP A 148 17.04 -20.99 29.88
CA TRP A 148 17.84 -21.43 28.73
C TRP A 148 19.34 -21.27 29.00
N ARG A 149 20.09 -22.34 28.75
CA ARG A 149 21.54 -22.34 28.96
C ARG A 149 22.21 -23.32 28.01
N PHE A 150 23.47 -23.05 27.71
CA PHE A 150 24.30 -24.01 27.03
C PHE A 150 24.66 -25.16 27.97
N ASP A 151 24.43 -26.39 27.53
CA ASP A 151 24.84 -27.60 28.24
C ASP A 151 25.83 -28.36 27.35
N ARG A 152 27.09 -28.41 27.80
CA ARG A 152 28.18 -29.05 27.07
C ARG A 152 27.93 -30.54 26.84
N ALA A 153 27.46 -31.27 27.85
CA ALA A 153 27.26 -32.71 27.75
C ALA A 153 26.13 -33.04 26.76
N GLN A 154 25.03 -32.29 26.84
CA GLN A 154 23.92 -32.44 25.91
C GLN A 154 24.33 -32.03 24.48
N PHE A 155 25.13 -30.99 24.32
CA PHE A 155 25.63 -30.56 23.00
C PHE A 155 26.57 -31.59 22.38
N MET A 156 27.48 -32.19 23.15
CA MET A 156 28.37 -33.25 22.65
C MET A 156 27.59 -34.47 22.14
N ASN A 157 26.49 -34.82 22.80
CA ASN A 157 25.62 -35.92 22.37
C ASN A 157 24.76 -35.57 21.16
N GLN A 158 24.35 -34.30 21.01
CA GLN A 158 23.47 -33.81 19.94
C GLN A 158 23.87 -32.39 19.47
N PRO A 159 24.92 -32.24 18.63
CA PRO A 159 25.44 -30.91 18.25
C PRO A 159 24.41 -30.00 17.55
N GLY A 160 23.50 -30.59 16.77
CA GLY A 160 22.40 -29.87 16.11
C GLY A 160 21.36 -29.25 17.05
N SER A 161 21.45 -29.49 18.37
CA SER A 161 20.49 -29.01 19.36
C SER A 161 20.77 -27.61 19.90
N LEU A 162 21.87 -26.94 19.49
CA LEU A 162 22.24 -25.60 19.99
C LEU A 162 21.12 -24.56 19.86
N LYS A 163 20.41 -24.54 18.73
CA LYS A 163 19.25 -23.65 18.52
C LYS A 163 18.11 -23.91 19.52
N LYS A 164 17.95 -25.16 19.98
CA LYS A 164 16.95 -25.53 20.99
C LYS A 164 17.41 -25.19 22.40
N MET A 165 18.70 -25.32 22.70
CA MET A 165 19.29 -24.96 23.99
C MET A 165 19.23 -23.46 24.26
N LEU A 166 19.45 -22.65 23.21
CA LEU A 166 19.50 -21.19 23.29
C LEU A 166 18.62 -20.55 22.19
N PRO A 167 17.28 -20.62 22.32
CA PRO A 167 16.35 -20.10 21.32
C PRO A 167 16.46 -18.58 21.09
N THR A 168 17.00 -17.86 22.07
CA THR A 168 17.10 -16.40 22.09
C THR A 168 18.35 -15.84 21.41
N LEU A 169 19.33 -16.68 21.05
CA LEU A 169 20.56 -16.27 20.34
C LEU A 169 20.27 -15.49 19.06
N GLY A 170 19.19 -15.84 18.37
CA GLY A 170 18.91 -15.32 17.03
C GLY A 170 19.91 -15.85 16.00
N GLU A 171 19.90 -15.26 14.80
CA GLU A 171 20.62 -15.79 13.64
C GLU A 171 22.12 -15.43 13.63
N VAL A 172 22.46 -14.22 14.05
CA VAL A 172 23.82 -13.65 13.91
C VAL A 172 24.92 -14.50 14.56
N PRO A 173 24.75 -15.05 15.78
CA PRO A 173 25.75 -15.93 16.38
C PRO A 173 26.02 -17.20 15.54
N PHE A 174 25.01 -17.75 14.86
CA PHE A 174 25.21 -18.90 13.97
C PHE A 174 25.97 -18.52 12.71
N LEU A 175 25.70 -17.35 12.13
CA LEU A 175 26.47 -16.83 10.98
C LEU A 175 27.95 -16.62 11.35
N TYR A 176 28.21 -16.16 12.58
CA TYR A 176 29.58 -16.06 13.11
C TYR A 176 30.25 -17.44 13.20
N LEU A 177 29.57 -18.46 13.72
CA LEU A 177 30.10 -19.82 13.76
C LEU A 177 30.31 -20.41 12.36
N GLU A 178 29.42 -20.12 11.40
CA GLU A 178 29.55 -20.52 10.00
C GLU A 178 30.79 -19.89 9.35
N GLU A 179 31.08 -18.60 9.57
CA GLU A 179 32.31 -17.95 9.10
C GLU A 179 33.59 -18.56 9.69
N GLN A 180 33.51 -19.16 10.88
CA GLN A 180 34.61 -19.88 11.52
C GLN A 180 34.74 -21.36 11.08
N GLY A 181 33.89 -21.79 10.14
CA GLY A 181 33.88 -23.15 9.59
C GLY A 181 33.37 -24.20 10.57
N TRP A 182 32.48 -23.86 11.51
CA TRP A 182 32.12 -24.76 12.61
C TRP A 182 31.53 -26.10 12.15
N THR A 183 30.78 -26.13 11.03
CA THR A 183 30.13 -27.34 10.51
C THR A 183 31.10 -28.42 10.06
N GLU A 184 32.31 -28.04 9.69
CA GLU A 184 33.35 -28.95 9.17
C GLU A 184 34.27 -29.47 10.28
N ARG A 185 34.15 -28.94 11.50
CA ARG A 185 35.02 -29.26 12.63
C ARG A 185 34.49 -30.42 13.47
N PRO A 186 35.38 -31.17 14.16
CA PRO A 186 34.98 -32.16 15.17
C PRO A 186 34.13 -31.54 16.29
N VAL A 187 33.28 -32.35 16.92
CA VAL A 187 32.33 -31.88 17.95
C VAL A 187 33.04 -31.20 19.12
N GLU A 188 34.20 -31.69 19.54
CA GLU A 188 35.00 -31.09 20.61
C GLU A 188 35.51 -29.68 20.25
N GLU A 189 35.82 -29.43 18.97
CA GLU A 189 36.18 -28.09 18.51
C GLU A 189 34.95 -27.20 18.37
N GLN A 190 33.81 -27.75 17.94
CA GLN A 190 32.56 -27.00 17.90
C GLN A 190 32.16 -26.51 19.29
N VAL A 191 32.31 -27.33 20.33
CA VAL A 191 32.08 -26.92 21.73
C VAL A 191 32.94 -25.71 22.08
N LYS A 192 34.25 -25.76 21.78
CA LYS A 192 35.17 -24.65 22.08
C LYS A 192 34.76 -23.35 21.36
N LEU A 193 34.34 -23.45 20.10
CA LEU A 193 33.86 -22.29 19.34
C LEU A 193 32.59 -21.70 19.94
N VAL A 194 31.64 -22.55 20.34
CA VAL A 194 30.40 -22.10 21.00
C VAL A 194 30.70 -21.46 22.35
N GLU A 195 31.55 -22.07 23.18
CA GLU A 195 31.95 -21.51 24.48
C GLU A 195 32.67 -20.16 24.31
N ALA A 196 33.59 -20.05 23.35
CA ALA A 196 34.28 -18.79 23.04
C ALA A 196 33.31 -17.71 22.54
N MET A 197 32.39 -18.06 21.65
CA MET A 197 31.34 -17.16 21.16
C MET A 197 30.46 -16.68 22.32
N LEU A 198 30.00 -17.58 23.21
CA LEU A 198 29.17 -17.21 24.36
C LEU A 198 29.93 -16.30 25.32
N ALA A 199 31.23 -16.55 25.57
CA ALA A 199 32.07 -15.68 26.37
C ALA A 199 32.17 -14.25 25.77
N GLN A 200 32.30 -14.14 24.45
CA GLN A 200 32.27 -12.84 23.75
C GLN A 200 30.89 -12.18 23.82
N LEU A 201 29.80 -12.92 23.76
CA LEU A 201 28.45 -12.35 23.92
C LEU A 201 28.22 -11.84 25.35
N GLU A 202 28.77 -12.55 26.34
CA GLU A 202 28.69 -12.14 27.74
C GLU A 202 29.54 -10.90 28.03
N ASN A 203 30.75 -10.84 27.48
CA ASN A 203 31.70 -9.75 27.66
C ASN A 203 32.23 -9.28 26.30
N PRO A 204 31.45 -8.48 25.55
CA PRO A 204 31.81 -8.07 24.20
C PRO A 204 32.99 -7.11 24.19
N GLU A 205 33.94 -7.34 23.28
CA GLU A 205 35.08 -6.44 23.03
C GLU A 205 34.65 -5.14 22.31
N GLY A 206 33.48 -5.16 21.68
CA GLY A 206 32.91 -4.02 20.98
C GLY A 206 31.52 -4.31 20.43
N TYR A 207 30.90 -3.27 19.88
CA TYR A 207 29.60 -3.32 19.23
C TYR A 207 29.77 -2.95 17.77
N TYR A 208 29.40 -3.86 16.88
CA TYR A 208 29.71 -3.77 15.46
C TYR A 208 28.44 -3.49 14.65
N LEU A 209 28.48 -2.47 13.80
CA LEU A 209 27.52 -2.32 12.71
C LEU A 209 28.11 -3.06 11.51
N THR A 210 27.48 -4.18 11.17
CA THR A 210 27.96 -5.08 10.12
C THR A 210 26.88 -5.34 9.09
N THR A 211 27.29 -5.50 7.84
CA THR A 211 26.43 -6.04 6.79
C THR A 211 26.70 -7.52 6.62
N VAL A 212 25.69 -8.33 6.92
CA VAL A 212 25.71 -9.79 6.72
C VAL A 212 24.53 -10.15 5.83
N GLN A 213 24.77 -10.91 4.75
CA GLN A 213 23.75 -11.25 3.75
C GLN A 213 22.96 -10.03 3.22
N LYS A 214 23.66 -8.90 3.01
CA LYS A 214 23.09 -7.60 2.57
C LYS A 214 22.14 -6.92 3.56
N ILE A 215 22.09 -7.37 4.82
CA ILE A 215 21.28 -6.77 5.87
C ILE A 215 22.20 -6.12 6.89
N LEU A 216 21.97 -4.84 7.20
CA LEU A 216 22.66 -4.17 8.30
C LEU A 216 22.19 -4.76 9.64
N ARG A 217 23.15 -5.14 10.47
CA ARG A 217 22.91 -5.70 11.80
C ARG A 217 23.81 -4.99 12.81
N LEU A 218 23.25 -4.67 13.97
CA LEU A 218 24.01 -4.44 15.19
C LEU A 218 24.39 -5.78 15.81
N SER A 219 25.69 -6.04 15.96
CA SER A 219 26.27 -7.31 16.41
C SER A 219 27.19 -7.10 17.62
N LEU A 220 27.26 -8.10 18.49
CA LEU A 220 28.27 -8.22 19.55
C LEU A 220 29.52 -9.00 19.10
N LEU A 221 29.45 -9.60 17.91
CA LEU A 221 30.49 -10.42 17.30
C LEU A 221 30.95 -9.76 15.99
N PRO A 222 32.25 -9.79 15.66
CA PRO A 222 32.76 -9.33 14.38
C PRO A 222 32.46 -10.38 13.30
N VAL A 223 31.31 -10.27 12.67
CA VAL A 223 30.80 -11.19 11.64
C VAL A 223 30.47 -10.41 10.38
N GLY A 224 30.72 -10.98 9.20
CA GLY A 224 30.52 -10.32 7.91
C GLY A 224 31.37 -9.07 7.70
N ILE A 225 30.83 -8.10 6.94
CA ILE A 225 31.53 -6.86 6.63
C ILE A 225 31.25 -5.83 7.73
N VAL A 226 32.18 -5.70 8.67
CA VAL A 226 32.15 -4.67 9.72
C VAL A 226 32.37 -3.29 9.08
N GLN A 227 31.40 -2.40 9.26
CA GLN A 227 31.42 -1.04 8.72
C GLN A 227 31.84 -0.02 9.78
N GLU A 228 31.31 -0.18 11.00
CA GLU A 228 31.60 0.70 12.12
C GLU A 228 31.72 -0.11 13.42
N THR A 229 32.54 0.37 14.35
CA THR A 229 32.77 -0.27 15.66
C THR A 229 32.62 0.75 16.77
N TYR A 230 31.96 0.35 17.85
CA TYR A 230 31.65 1.17 19.01
C TYR A 230 32.05 0.46 20.30
N GLN A 231 32.27 1.24 21.36
CA GLN A 231 32.61 0.75 22.70
C GLN A 231 31.44 0.91 23.70
N ASP A 232 30.40 1.66 23.34
CA ASP A 232 29.23 1.92 24.16
C ASP A 232 27.96 1.41 23.46
N PRO A 233 27.13 0.57 24.11
CA PRO A 233 25.92 0.03 23.48
C PRO A 233 24.92 1.12 23.09
N LEU A 234 24.85 2.23 23.83
CA LEU A 234 23.94 3.34 23.53
C LEU A 234 24.36 4.07 22.25
N GLN A 235 25.65 4.36 22.09
CA GLN A 235 26.19 4.93 20.84
C GLN A 235 25.96 4.02 19.64
N ALA A 236 26.27 2.73 19.79
CA ALA A 236 26.06 1.74 18.73
C ALA A 236 24.59 1.66 18.30
N LEU A 237 23.67 1.67 19.28
CA LEU A 237 22.23 1.65 19.02
C LEU A 237 21.76 2.94 18.33
N ASN A 238 22.26 4.10 18.77
CA ASN A 238 21.96 5.40 18.18
C ASN A 238 22.41 5.52 16.72
N ALA A 239 23.55 4.92 16.36
CA ALA A 239 24.03 4.84 14.98
C ALA A 239 23.23 3.81 14.16
N PHE A 240 22.93 2.65 14.73
CA PHE A 240 22.26 1.54 14.04
C PHE A 240 20.83 1.88 13.62
N VAL A 241 20.00 2.42 14.53
CA VAL A 241 18.57 2.66 14.29
C VAL A 241 18.28 3.49 13.02
N PRO A 242 18.89 4.68 12.81
CA PRO A 242 18.61 5.49 11.64
C PRO A 242 19.08 4.82 10.34
N GLN A 243 20.25 4.18 10.35
CA GLN A 243 20.78 3.47 9.18
C GLN A 243 19.89 2.28 8.80
N PHE A 244 19.51 1.46 9.78
CA PHE A 244 18.64 0.31 9.57
C PHE A 244 17.27 0.73 9.06
N ARG A 245 16.65 1.77 9.64
CA ARG A 245 15.36 2.30 9.18
C ARG A 245 15.45 2.87 7.77
N ALA A 246 16.54 3.54 7.42
CA ALA A 246 16.75 4.05 6.07
C ALA A 246 16.86 2.90 5.05
N GLN A 247 17.60 1.84 5.38
CA GLN A 247 17.72 0.66 4.54
C GLN A 247 16.38 -0.08 4.38
N GLU A 248 15.65 -0.33 5.47
CA GLU A 248 14.33 -0.97 5.44
C GLU A 248 13.32 -0.15 4.64
N TYR A 249 13.29 1.17 4.85
CA TYR A 249 12.44 2.07 4.07
C TYR A 249 12.78 1.99 2.59
N PHE A 250 14.07 2.03 2.24
CA PHE A 250 14.52 1.93 0.87
C PHE A 250 14.10 0.60 0.23
N GLN A 251 14.44 -0.53 0.85
CA GLN A 251 14.13 -1.86 0.31
C GLN A 251 12.63 -2.09 0.13
N SER A 252 11.83 -1.75 1.15
CA SER A 252 10.37 -1.93 1.10
C SER A 252 9.73 -1.02 0.06
N THR A 253 10.06 0.28 0.07
CA THR A 253 9.50 1.27 -0.85
C THR A 253 9.94 1.00 -2.29
N TYR A 254 11.21 0.63 -2.51
CA TYR A 254 11.74 0.26 -3.83
C TYR A 254 10.96 -0.93 -4.37
N ARG A 255 10.87 -2.02 -3.60
CA ARG A 255 10.16 -3.24 -4.01
C ARG A 255 8.70 -2.99 -4.35
N THR A 256 8.00 -2.18 -3.55
CA THR A 256 6.60 -1.85 -3.80
C THR A 256 6.44 -0.97 -5.04
N THR A 257 7.29 0.05 -5.20
CA THR A 257 7.25 0.97 -6.35
C THR A 257 7.61 0.25 -7.64
N HIS A 258 8.67 -0.55 -7.62
CA HIS A 258 9.13 -1.36 -8.73
C HIS A 258 8.03 -2.31 -9.22
N ARG A 259 7.46 -3.11 -8.31
CA ARG A 259 6.34 -4.02 -8.65
C ARG A 259 5.13 -3.30 -9.21
N ALA A 260 4.82 -2.11 -8.69
CA ALA A 260 3.71 -1.32 -9.18
C ALA A 260 3.96 -0.83 -10.61
N LEU A 261 5.17 -0.32 -10.91
CA LEU A 261 5.57 0.13 -12.24
C LEU A 261 5.65 -1.03 -13.23
N GLU A 262 6.30 -2.14 -12.87
CA GLU A 262 6.35 -3.35 -13.69
C GLU A 262 4.96 -3.82 -14.09
N ARG A 263 4.03 -3.90 -13.13
CA ARG A 263 2.66 -4.31 -13.40
C ARG A 263 1.92 -3.32 -14.29
N GLN A 264 2.12 -2.02 -14.10
CA GLN A 264 1.52 -0.99 -14.97
C GLN A 264 2.07 -1.12 -16.40
N LEU A 265 3.38 -1.31 -16.54
CA LEU A 265 4.06 -1.47 -17.82
C LEU A 265 3.60 -2.75 -18.54
N GLU A 266 3.52 -3.88 -17.84
CA GLU A 266 3.03 -5.14 -18.39
C GLU A 266 1.60 -5.01 -18.95
N VAL A 267 0.70 -4.37 -18.18
CA VAL A 267 -0.68 -4.13 -18.61
C VAL A 267 -0.72 -3.17 -19.81
N ALA A 268 0.06 -2.09 -19.78
CA ALA A 268 0.13 -1.12 -20.88
C ALA A 268 0.65 -1.77 -22.17
N ASN A 269 1.72 -2.56 -22.08
CA ASN A 269 2.30 -3.31 -23.19
C ASN A 269 1.29 -4.30 -23.78
N LYS A 270 0.57 -5.05 -22.94
CA LYS A 270 -0.46 -6.00 -23.41
C LYS A 270 -1.56 -5.29 -24.19
N ILE A 271 -2.04 -4.15 -23.71
CA ILE A 271 -3.07 -3.36 -24.40
C ILE A 271 -2.53 -2.79 -25.71
N TRP A 272 -1.30 -2.26 -25.71
CA TRP A 272 -0.65 -1.74 -26.90
C TRP A 272 -0.50 -2.84 -27.97
N TYR A 273 0.01 -4.01 -27.60
CA TYR A 273 0.15 -5.15 -28.52
C TYR A 273 -1.18 -5.60 -29.12
N GLN A 274 -2.24 -5.68 -28.31
CA GLN A 274 -3.60 -5.99 -28.81
C GLN A 274 -4.13 -4.95 -29.80
N ILE A 275 -3.84 -3.67 -29.59
CA ILE A 275 -4.22 -2.60 -30.52
C ILE A 275 -3.41 -2.70 -31.81
N GLN A 276 -2.10 -2.99 -31.73
CA GLN A 276 -1.24 -3.18 -32.89
C GLN A 276 -1.69 -4.38 -33.73
N GLU A 277 -1.99 -5.52 -33.10
CA GLU A 277 -2.53 -6.71 -33.79
C GLU A 277 -3.85 -6.38 -34.51
N GLN A 278 -4.75 -5.61 -33.88
CA GLN A 278 -5.97 -5.13 -34.53
C GLN A 278 -5.68 -4.23 -35.73
N LEU A 279 -4.72 -3.31 -35.62
CA LEU A 279 -4.31 -2.44 -36.74
C LEU A 279 -3.70 -3.26 -37.90
N GLU A 280 -2.87 -4.26 -37.60
CA GLU A 280 -2.29 -5.15 -38.61
C GLU A 280 -3.35 -5.97 -39.34
N GLN A 281 -4.32 -6.54 -38.62
CA GLN A 281 -5.45 -7.25 -39.24
C GLN A 281 -6.24 -6.34 -40.18
N TRP A 282 -6.38 -5.06 -39.85
CA TRP A 282 -7.07 -4.09 -40.69
C TRP A 282 -6.25 -3.68 -41.91
N HIS A 283 -4.92 -3.62 -41.79
CA HIS A 283 -4.02 -3.36 -42.91
C HIS A 283 -3.99 -4.50 -43.94
N HIS A 284 -4.08 -5.75 -43.49
CA HIS A 284 -4.05 -6.92 -44.38
C HIS A 284 -5.42 -7.33 -44.92
N GLY A 285 -6.51 -6.84 -44.31
CA GLY A 285 -7.87 -7.10 -44.79
C GLY A 285 -8.19 -6.38 -46.09
N THR A 286 -9.01 -6.97 -46.96
CA THR A 286 -9.43 -6.28 -48.18
C THR A 286 -10.37 -5.11 -47.84
N PRO A 287 -10.07 -3.87 -48.28
CA PRO A 287 -10.91 -2.71 -47.99
C PRO A 287 -12.35 -2.88 -48.48
N TYR A 288 -13.33 -2.51 -47.65
CA TYR A 288 -14.74 -2.54 -48.03
C TYR A 288 -15.06 -1.70 -49.28
N ALA A 289 -14.27 -0.63 -49.52
CA ALA A 289 -14.37 0.18 -50.73
C ALA A 289 -14.04 -0.64 -51.99
N GLN A 290 -12.93 -1.39 -51.99
CA GLN A 290 -12.56 -2.24 -53.13
C GLN A 290 -13.63 -3.30 -53.42
N THR A 291 -14.18 -3.93 -52.38
CA THR A 291 -15.30 -4.88 -52.56
C THR A 291 -16.56 -4.21 -53.12
N ALA A 292 -16.85 -2.96 -52.72
CA ALA A 292 -17.95 -2.19 -53.30
C ALA A 292 -17.71 -1.84 -54.77
N ASP A 293 -16.48 -1.44 -55.11
CA ASP A 293 -16.09 -1.09 -56.49
C ASP A 293 -16.17 -2.32 -57.42
N VAL A 294 -15.74 -3.50 -56.96
CA VAL A 294 -15.87 -4.77 -57.70
C VAL A 294 -17.34 -5.15 -57.95
N ILE A 295 -18.23 -4.96 -56.96
CA ILE A 295 -19.67 -5.18 -57.12
C ILE A 295 -20.26 -4.20 -58.15
N MET A 296 -19.87 -2.92 -58.06
CA MET A 296 -20.37 -1.87 -58.97
C MET A 296 -19.88 -2.07 -60.41
N ALA A 297 -18.64 -2.51 -60.60
CA ALA A 297 -18.07 -2.79 -61.92
C ALA A 297 -18.70 -4.01 -62.62
N ASN A 298 -19.27 -4.94 -61.85
CA ASN A 298 -19.85 -6.18 -62.37
C ASN A 298 -21.39 -6.23 -62.26
N LEU A 299 -22.08 -5.09 -62.12
CA LEU A 299 -23.54 -5.03 -61.87
C LEU A 299 -24.38 -5.82 -62.86
N SER A 300 -24.02 -5.81 -64.15
CA SER A 300 -24.72 -6.55 -65.21
C SER A 300 -24.59 -8.07 -65.08
N ASN A 301 -23.54 -8.52 -64.40
CA ASN A 301 -23.19 -9.94 -64.27
C ASN A 301 -23.83 -10.57 -63.02
N ILE A 302 -24.55 -9.78 -62.19
CA ILE A 302 -25.14 -10.23 -60.92
C ILE A 302 -26.61 -10.61 -61.11
N PRO A 303 -26.98 -11.91 -61.04
CA PRO A 303 -28.38 -12.33 -61.11
C PRO A 303 -29.19 -11.82 -59.92
N ALA A 304 -30.46 -11.51 -60.15
CA ALA A 304 -31.37 -11.06 -59.09
C ALA A 304 -31.55 -12.16 -58.03
N GLY A 305 -31.29 -11.83 -56.76
CA GLY A 305 -31.45 -12.75 -55.62
C GLY A 305 -30.27 -13.69 -55.36
N ALA A 306 -29.13 -13.52 -56.03
CA ALA A 306 -27.90 -14.26 -55.75
C ALA A 306 -27.41 -14.03 -54.30
N THR A 307 -26.97 -15.10 -53.64
CA THR A 307 -26.42 -15.07 -52.26
C THR A 307 -24.90 -15.06 -52.22
N GLU A 308 -24.27 -15.52 -53.29
CA GLU A 308 -22.83 -15.54 -53.49
C GLU A 308 -22.54 -15.53 -54.99
N MET A 309 -21.44 -14.89 -55.39
CA MET A 309 -21.02 -14.90 -56.79
C MET A 309 -19.54 -14.60 -56.94
N GLU A 310 -18.90 -15.26 -57.90
CA GLU A 310 -17.53 -14.97 -58.31
C GLU A 310 -17.53 -13.74 -59.22
N LEU A 311 -16.85 -12.70 -58.78
CA LEU A 311 -16.69 -11.45 -59.49
C LEU A 311 -15.23 -11.22 -59.81
N PHE A 312 -14.94 -10.73 -61.01
CA PHE A 312 -13.58 -10.39 -61.39
C PHE A 312 -13.08 -9.20 -60.57
N ASP A 313 -12.08 -9.44 -59.70
CA ASP A 313 -11.45 -8.43 -58.87
C ASP A 313 -10.31 -7.78 -59.66
N PHE A 314 -10.59 -6.63 -60.28
CA PHE A 314 -9.63 -5.90 -61.10
C PHE A 314 -8.46 -5.29 -60.31
N TYR A 315 -8.48 -5.32 -58.97
CA TYR A 315 -7.33 -4.94 -58.15
C TYR A 315 -6.31 -6.08 -58.00
N GLN A 316 -6.76 -7.33 -58.13
CA GLN A 316 -5.93 -8.53 -57.93
C GLN A 316 -5.82 -9.40 -59.20
N ASP A 317 -6.45 -8.98 -60.29
CA ASP A 317 -6.48 -9.65 -61.59
C ASP A 317 -6.95 -11.12 -61.50
N GLN A 318 -7.87 -11.41 -60.58
CA GLN A 318 -8.38 -12.76 -60.31
C GLN A 318 -9.86 -12.76 -59.91
N PRO A 319 -10.64 -13.81 -60.21
CA PRO A 319 -12.01 -13.95 -59.72
C PRO A 319 -12.05 -14.12 -58.21
N ARG A 320 -12.96 -13.41 -57.56
CA ARG A 320 -13.14 -13.39 -56.11
C ARG A 320 -14.58 -13.67 -55.75
N LEU A 321 -14.79 -14.63 -54.85
CA LEU A 321 -16.12 -14.94 -54.33
C LEU A 321 -16.62 -13.84 -53.39
N ILE A 322 -17.71 -13.18 -53.75
CA ILE A 322 -18.35 -12.12 -52.96
C ILE A 322 -19.71 -12.59 -52.47
N LYS A 323 -19.95 -12.49 -51.16
CA LYS A 323 -21.25 -12.79 -50.53
C LYS A 323 -22.20 -11.61 -50.69
N LEU A 324 -23.40 -11.89 -51.19
CA LEU A 324 -24.45 -10.92 -51.49
C LEU A 324 -25.67 -11.16 -50.60
N SER A 325 -26.47 -10.12 -50.38
CA SER A 325 -27.71 -10.24 -49.61
C SER A 325 -28.88 -10.65 -50.50
N ARG A 326 -29.59 -11.71 -50.13
CA ARG A 326 -30.79 -12.17 -50.84
C ARG A 326 -31.94 -11.15 -50.86
N THR A 327 -31.94 -10.23 -49.89
CA THR A 327 -33.02 -9.26 -49.65
C THR A 327 -32.71 -7.86 -50.19
N GLU A 328 -31.51 -7.62 -50.71
CA GLU A 328 -31.07 -6.28 -51.11
C GLU A 328 -30.51 -6.29 -52.52
N THR A 329 -30.65 -5.15 -53.22
CA THR A 329 -30.06 -5.00 -54.54
C THR A 329 -28.53 -4.91 -54.43
N PRO A 330 -27.78 -5.32 -55.48
CA PRO A 330 -26.33 -5.19 -55.50
C PRO A 330 -25.86 -3.73 -55.30
N GLN A 331 -26.57 -2.75 -55.86
CA GLN A 331 -26.29 -1.33 -55.66
C GLN A 331 -26.44 -0.92 -54.18
N LYS A 332 -27.49 -1.38 -53.50
CA LYS A 332 -27.71 -1.10 -52.08
C LYS A 332 -26.68 -1.81 -51.19
N THR A 333 -26.22 -2.99 -51.60
CA THR A 333 -25.12 -3.71 -50.95
C THR A 333 -23.80 -2.92 -51.07
N ALA A 334 -23.48 -2.40 -52.27
CA ALA A 334 -22.33 -1.54 -52.49
C ALA A 334 -22.42 -0.23 -51.69
N GLU A 335 -23.59 0.43 -51.64
CA GLU A 335 -23.79 1.65 -50.84
C GLU A 335 -23.54 1.42 -49.34
N LYS A 336 -23.98 0.27 -48.80
CA LYS A 336 -23.67 -0.13 -47.42
C LYS A 336 -22.18 -0.37 -47.20
N LEU A 337 -21.50 -0.99 -48.16
CA LEU A 337 -20.06 -1.22 -48.09
C LEU A 337 -19.27 0.10 -48.13
N TYR A 338 -19.68 1.08 -48.94
CA TYR A 338 -19.09 2.43 -48.90
C TYR A 338 -19.31 3.13 -47.55
N LYS A 339 -20.52 3.04 -46.97
CA LYS A 339 -20.79 3.57 -45.62
C LYS A 339 -19.92 2.88 -44.56
N LYS A 340 -19.76 1.56 -44.65
CA LYS A 340 -18.84 0.80 -43.79
C LYS A 340 -17.39 1.22 -43.97
N ALA A 341 -16.92 1.41 -45.21
CA ALA A 341 -15.56 1.88 -45.51
C ALA A 341 -15.27 3.25 -44.89
N LYS A 342 -16.23 4.20 -44.97
CA LYS A 342 -16.11 5.52 -44.35
C LYS A 342 -16.03 5.44 -42.81
N ASN A 343 -16.87 4.60 -42.20
CA ASN A 343 -16.83 4.39 -40.75
C ASN A 343 -15.53 3.70 -40.32
N GLN A 344 -15.05 2.73 -41.10
CA GLN A 344 -13.78 2.04 -40.86
C GLN A 344 -12.60 3.01 -40.86
N GLN A 345 -12.54 3.98 -41.77
CA GLN A 345 -11.48 5.00 -41.75
C GLN A 345 -11.47 5.85 -40.48
N ILE A 346 -12.66 6.17 -39.93
CA ILE A 346 -12.79 6.93 -38.68
C ILE A 346 -12.36 6.05 -37.50
N GLU A 347 -12.82 4.81 -37.45
CA GLU A 347 -12.44 3.85 -36.40
C GLU A 347 -10.93 3.57 -36.40
N TRP A 348 -10.33 3.42 -37.58
CA TRP A 348 -8.88 3.23 -37.75
C TRP A 348 -8.10 4.42 -37.22
N ARG A 349 -8.49 5.65 -37.56
CA ARG A 349 -7.84 6.86 -37.04
C ARG A 349 -7.92 6.92 -35.51
N LEU A 350 -9.10 6.68 -34.94
CA LEU A 350 -9.28 6.66 -33.49
C LEU A 350 -8.46 5.55 -32.81
N LEU A 351 -8.31 4.40 -33.48
CA LEU A 351 -7.51 3.29 -33.01
C LEU A 351 -6.01 3.61 -33.05
N GLN A 352 -5.53 4.28 -34.11
CA GLN A 352 -4.15 4.79 -34.20
C GLN A 352 -3.86 5.84 -33.12
N GLU A 353 -4.73 6.82 -32.91
CA GLU A 353 -4.59 7.80 -31.84
C GLU A 353 -4.58 7.14 -30.44
N ARG A 354 -5.30 6.02 -30.29
CA ARG A 354 -5.28 5.23 -29.06
C ARG A 354 -3.98 4.43 -28.93
N ALA A 355 -3.45 3.89 -30.03
CA ALA A 355 -2.18 3.19 -30.09
C ALA A 355 -1.03 4.11 -29.68
N GLN A 356 -0.95 5.30 -30.30
CA GLN A 356 0.06 6.31 -30.00
C GLN A 356 0.02 6.73 -28.53
N ARG A 357 -1.16 7.04 -27.98
CA ARG A 357 -1.29 7.37 -26.55
C ARG A 357 -0.84 6.24 -25.64
N LYS A 358 -1.02 4.98 -26.06
CA LYS A 358 -0.57 3.84 -25.28
C LYS A 358 0.93 3.58 -25.42
N GLU A 359 1.50 3.84 -26.59
CA GLU A 359 2.94 3.81 -26.83
C GLU A 359 3.67 4.84 -25.96
N GLU A 360 3.20 6.10 -25.95
CA GLU A 360 3.73 7.16 -25.09
C GLU A 360 3.65 6.78 -23.59
N GLU A 361 2.58 6.09 -23.18
CA GLU A 361 2.44 5.60 -21.81
C GLU A 361 3.44 4.48 -21.48
N VAL A 362 3.67 3.54 -22.40
CA VAL A 362 4.67 2.47 -22.28
C VAL A 362 6.08 3.04 -22.20
N GLU A 363 6.42 4.00 -23.05
CA GLU A 363 7.73 4.66 -23.06
C GLU A 363 7.97 5.39 -21.74
N ARG A 364 6.98 6.16 -21.28
CA ARG A 364 7.03 6.86 -19.99
C ARG A 364 7.21 5.91 -18.81
N LEU A 365 6.47 4.80 -18.78
CA LEU A 365 6.56 3.81 -17.69
C LEU A 365 7.91 3.07 -17.73
N SER A 366 8.43 2.76 -18.92
CA SER A 366 9.75 2.17 -19.10
C SER A 366 10.86 3.11 -18.61
N GLN A 367 10.79 4.39 -18.97
CA GLN A 367 11.74 5.40 -18.49
C GLN A 367 11.67 5.57 -16.97
N GLN A 368 10.47 5.56 -16.39
CA GLN A 368 10.28 5.59 -14.94
C GLN A 368 10.95 4.39 -14.27
N LEU A 369 10.78 3.18 -14.81
CA LEU A 369 11.39 1.97 -14.26
C LEU A 369 12.92 2.04 -14.33
N GLN A 370 13.48 2.48 -15.47
CA GLN A 370 14.91 2.66 -15.63
C GLN A 370 15.48 3.72 -14.66
N GLU A 371 14.79 4.85 -14.48
CA GLU A 371 15.16 5.84 -13.46
C GLU A 371 15.14 5.26 -12.05
N LEU A 372 14.17 4.39 -11.73
CA LEU A 372 14.08 3.75 -10.41
C LEU A 372 15.26 2.81 -10.17
N GLU A 373 15.66 2.01 -11.16
CA GLU A 373 16.77 1.06 -11.07
C GLU A 373 18.13 1.70 -10.76
N GLN A 374 18.32 2.97 -11.11
CA GLN A 374 19.55 3.73 -10.84
C GLN A 374 19.58 4.34 -9.42
N ILE A 375 18.50 4.24 -8.64
CA ILE A 375 18.43 4.83 -7.31
C ILE A 375 18.99 3.86 -6.28
N GLU A 376 20.03 4.28 -5.57
CA GLU A 376 20.70 3.45 -4.55
C GLU A 376 20.42 3.90 -3.11
N THR A 377 19.84 5.08 -2.89
CA THR A 377 19.68 5.67 -1.56
C THR A 377 18.24 6.05 -1.20
N ALA A 378 17.90 5.94 0.09
CA ALA A 378 16.57 6.29 0.62
C ALA A 378 16.11 7.73 0.31
N PRO A 379 16.95 8.78 0.42
CA PRO A 379 16.53 10.15 0.10
C PRO A 379 16.16 10.34 -1.37
N LEU A 380 16.95 9.77 -2.29
CA LEU A 380 16.67 9.82 -3.73
C LEU A 380 15.38 9.09 -4.06
N LEU A 381 15.16 7.90 -3.46
CA LEU A 381 13.92 7.15 -3.66
C LEU A 381 12.70 7.94 -3.17
N ARG A 382 12.81 8.64 -2.04
CA ARG A 382 11.72 9.48 -1.52
C ARG A 382 11.40 10.64 -2.47
N GLN A 383 12.42 11.25 -3.08
CA GLN A 383 12.23 12.30 -4.09
C GLN A 383 11.57 11.73 -5.35
N TYR A 384 12.00 10.57 -5.81
CA TYR A 384 11.41 9.86 -6.95
C TYR A 384 9.93 9.53 -6.71
N VAL A 385 9.61 8.90 -5.59
CA VAL A 385 8.23 8.58 -5.23
C VAL A 385 7.40 9.85 -5.14
N LYS A 386 7.92 10.94 -4.55
CA LYS A 386 7.20 12.22 -4.52
C LYS A 386 6.99 12.81 -5.93
N LYS A 387 8.01 12.80 -6.79
CA LYS A 387 7.95 13.26 -8.18
C LYS A 387 6.80 12.54 -8.90
N TYR A 388 6.79 11.21 -8.86
CA TYR A 388 5.86 10.37 -9.62
C TYR A 388 4.49 10.13 -8.95
N THR A 389 4.37 10.20 -7.62
CA THR A 389 3.07 10.15 -6.93
C THR A 389 2.27 11.43 -7.17
N VAL A 390 2.94 12.59 -7.16
CA VAL A 390 2.29 13.89 -7.45
C VAL A 390 1.95 14.01 -8.94
N THR A 391 2.75 13.44 -9.85
CA THR A 391 2.40 13.40 -11.29
C THR A 391 1.40 12.31 -11.66
N GLN A 392 1.31 11.18 -10.96
CA GLN A 392 0.25 10.18 -11.19
C GLN A 392 -1.13 10.72 -10.81
N ALA A 393 -1.23 11.67 -9.87
CA ALA A 393 -2.46 12.40 -9.61
C ALA A 393 -2.88 13.35 -10.77
N ALA A 394 -1.97 13.62 -11.73
CA ALA A 394 -2.20 14.54 -12.85
C ALA A 394 -2.45 13.86 -14.20
N TYR A 395 -2.33 12.53 -14.31
CA TYR A 395 -2.52 11.83 -15.60
C TYR A 395 -3.20 10.46 -15.45
N SER A 396 -4.38 10.47 -14.86
CA SER A 396 -5.48 9.65 -15.37
C SER A 396 -6.43 10.62 -16.07
N PRO A 397 -7.08 10.29 -17.20
CA PRO A 397 -8.31 10.97 -17.53
C PRO A 397 -9.26 10.65 -16.36
N ASP A 398 -9.27 11.51 -15.35
CA ASP A 398 -10.13 11.39 -14.18
C ASP A 398 -11.54 11.51 -14.74
N LEU A 399 -12.14 10.35 -15.05
CA LEU A 399 -13.53 10.32 -15.44
C LEU A 399 -14.25 11.06 -14.31
N PRO A 400 -15.09 12.07 -14.63
CA PRO A 400 -15.63 12.99 -13.64
C PRO A 400 -16.60 12.31 -12.65
N TYR A 401 -16.67 10.98 -12.66
CA TYR A 401 -17.57 10.16 -11.90
C TYR A 401 -16.90 8.85 -11.43
N HIS A 402 -17.36 8.32 -10.30
CA HIS A 402 -17.20 6.92 -9.94
C HIS A 402 -18.18 6.08 -10.76
N ALA A 403 -17.76 4.89 -11.22
CA ALA A 403 -18.61 3.98 -11.98
C ALA A 403 -18.87 2.69 -11.19
N PHE A 404 -20.15 2.32 -11.07
CA PHE A 404 -20.64 1.10 -10.45
C PHE A 404 -21.54 0.36 -11.45
N GLU A 405 -21.78 -0.92 -11.21
CA GLU A 405 -22.67 -1.74 -12.03
C GLU A 405 -23.54 -2.62 -11.15
N LEU A 406 -24.83 -2.69 -11.45
CA LEU A 406 -25.80 -3.54 -10.77
C LEU A 406 -26.84 -4.05 -11.77
N ASP A 407 -27.08 -5.37 -11.78
CA ASP A 407 -28.06 -6.02 -12.66
C ASP A 407 -27.92 -5.65 -14.15
N GLY A 408 -26.68 -5.40 -14.60
CA GLY A 408 -26.35 -4.98 -15.97
C GLY A 408 -26.61 -3.50 -16.28
N PHE A 409 -26.97 -2.68 -15.29
CA PHE A 409 -27.10 -1.23 -15.41
C PHE A 409 -25.88 -0.53 -14.83
N LYS A 410 -25.33 0.43 -15.59
CA LYS A 410 -24.19 1.25 -15.14
C LYS A 410 -24.69 2.44 -14.33
N ILE A 411 -24.13 2.66 -13.15
CA ILE A 411 -24.45 3.75 -12.23
C ILE A 411 -23.21 4.64 -12.09
N TRP A 412 -23.32 5.92 -12.43
CA TRP A 412 -22.23 6.89 -12.39
C TRP A 412 -22.47 7.97 -11.35
N VAL A 413 -21.49 8.25 -10.50
CA VAL A 413 -21.60 9.20 -9.36
C VAL A 413 -20.55 10.30 -9.49
N GLY A 414 -20.96 11.56 -9.64
CA GLY A 414 -20.03 12.68 -9.80
C GLY A 414 -19.15 12.92 -8.58
N LYS A 415 -17.86 13.23 -8.80
CA LYS A 415 -16.85 13.37 -7.73
C LYS A 415 -16.87 14.73 -7.02
N ASN A 416 -17.20 15.79 -7.75
CA ASN A 416 -17.26 17.17 -7.26
C ASN A 416 -18.20 18.00 -8.13
N ALA A 417 -18.43 19.28 -7.79
CA ALA A 417 -19.38 20.14 -8.49
C ALA A 417 -19.09 20.34 -10.00
N LYS A 418 -17.82 20.49 -10.39
CA LYS A 418 -17.43 20.57 -11.83
C LYS A 418 -17.65 19.23 -12.54
N ALA A 419 -17.38 18.14 -11.83
CA ALA A 419 -17.55 16.79 -12.32
C ALA A 419 -19.04 16.41 -12.48
N ASN A 420 -19.91 16.91 -11.59
CA ASN A 420 -21.37 16.79 -11.68
C ASN A 420 -21.92 17.44 -12.96
N ASP A 421 -21.43 18.64 -13.30
CA ASP A 421 -21.81 19.31 -14.53
C ASP A 421 -21.38 18.52 -15.77
N ALA A 422 -20.13 18.03 -15.79
CA ALA A 422 -19.64 17.21 -16.88
C ALA A 422 -20.44 15.91 -17.01
N LEU A 423 -20.70 15.22 -15.90
CA LEU A 423 -21.52 14.01 -15.84
C LEU A 423 -22.91 14.28 -16.43
N THR A 424 -23.59 15.31 -15.95
CA THR A 424 -25.00 15.60 -16.29
C THR A 424 -25.15 16.14 -17.71
N LEU A 425 -24.23 17.01 -18.16
CA LEU A 425 -24.38 17.72 -19.44
C LEU A 425 -23.70 17.00 -20.60
N LYS A 426 -22.51 16.42 -20.40
CA LYS A 426 -21.70 15.83 -21.48
C LYS A 426 -21.79 14.31 -21.55
N HIS A 427 -21.89 13.64 -20.40
CA HIS A 427 -21.80 12.18 -20.33
C HIS A 427 -23.15 11.48 -20.17
N THR A 428 -24.26 12.21 -20.06
CA THR A 428 -25.60 11.63 -19.81
C THR A 428 -26.56 11.84 -20.98
N HIS A 429 -27.17 10.75 -21.46
CA HIS A 429 -28.17 10.75 -22.52
C HIS A 429 -29.53 11.21 -21.98
N LYS A 430 -30.42 11.70 -22.85
CA LYS A 430 -31.72 12.30 -22.46
C LYS A 430 -32.66 11.35 -21.70
N ASP A 431 -32.54 10.04 -21.95
CA ASP A 431 -33.38 8.99 -21.37
C ASP A 431 -32.73 8.28 -20.17
N ASP A 432 -31.48 8.62 -19.83
CA ASP A 432 -30.84 8.14 -18.60
C ASP A 432 -31.54 8.72 -17.37
N LEU A 433 -31.55 7.97 -16.27
CA LEU A 433 -32.15 8.40 -15.03
C LEU A 433 -31.14 9.18 -14.18
N TRP A 434 -31.48 10.39 -13.78
CA TRP A 434 -30.66 11.25 -12.93
C TRP A 434 -31.24 11.27 -11.51
N LEU A 435 -30.37 11.22 -10.49
CA LEU A 435 -30.73 11.21 -9.08
C LEU A 435 -29.87 12.18 -8.27
N HIS A 436 -30.45 12.76 -7.21
CA HIS A 436 -29.79 13.69 -6.30
C HIS A 436 -30.52 13.80 -4.95
N ALA A 437 -29.77 14.05 -3.87
CA ALA A 437 -30.34 14.19 -2.53
C ALA A 437 -31.16 15.48 -2.40
N LYS A 438 -32.41 15.36 -1.95
CA LYS A 438 -33.37 16.48 -1.95
C LYS A 438 -32.92 17.60 -1.01
N ASP A 439 -32.98 18.84 -1.50
CA ASP A 439 -32.74 20.09 -0.76
C ASP A 439 -31.35 20.22 -0.10
N VAL A 440 -30.36 19.44 -0.54
CA VAL A 440 -28.99 19.51 0.02
C VAL A 440 -27.90 19.40 -1.04
N PRO A 441 -26.71 19.99 -0.82
CA PRO A 441 -25.54 19.71 -1.65
C PRO A 441 -25.16 18.23 -1.63
N GLY A 442 -24.89 17.67 -2.80
CA GLY A 442 -24.51 16.27 -2.97
C GLY A 442 -24.08 15.95 -4.40
N SER A 443 -23.58 14.73 -4.60
CA SER A 443 -23.18 14.23 -5.93
C SER A 443 -24.38 13.98 -6.85
N HIS A 444 -24.20 14.24 -8.14
CA HIS A 444 -25.17 13.80 -9.16
C HIS A 444 -24.94 12.33 -9.44
N VAL A 445 -26.01 11.54 -9.44
CA VAL A 445 -25.97 10.10 -9.75
C VAL A 445 -26.78 9.83 -11.01
N VAL A 446 -26.24 9.02 -11.92
CA VAL A 446 -26.87 8.71 -13.21
C VAL A 446 -26.91 7.20 -13.42
N ILE A 447 -28.09 6.67 -13.74
CA ILE A 447 -28.28 5.28 -14.17
C ILE A 447 -28.41 5.27 -15.70
N LYS A 448 -27.52 4.52 -16.35
CA LYS A 448 -27.52 4.38 -17.82
C LYS A 448 -28.66 3.52 -18.30
N GLN A 449 -29.51 4.11 -19.13
CA GLN A 449 -30.65 3.41 -19.71
C GLN A 449 -30.17 2.41 -20.76
N VAL A 450 -30.64 1.17 -20.67
CA VAL A 450 -30.41 0.13 -21.67
C VAL A 450 -31.64 0.06 -22.59
N PRO A 451 -31.50 0.18 -23.92
CA PRO A 451 -32.63 0.09 -24.84
C PRO A 451 -33.43 -1.19 -24.65
N GLY A 452 -34.76 -1.07 -24.53
CA GLY A 452 -35.66 -2.22 -24.36
C GLY A 452 -35.74 -2.81 -22.95
N LYS A 453 -35.01 -2.28 -21.96
CA LYS A 453 -35.10 -2.73 -20.56
C LYS A 453 -35.58 -1.61 -19.63
N ALA A 454 -36.58 -1.89 -18.81
CA ALA A 454 -36.98 -1.00 -17.72
C ALA A 454 -35.97 -1.11 -16.55
N ILE A 455 -35.64 0.01 -15.92
CA ILE A 455 -34.76 0.02 -14.74
C ILE A 455 -35.56 -0.54 -13.55
N PRO A 456 -35.13 -1.66 -12.92
CA PRO A 456 -35.81 -2.20 -11.76
C PRO A 456 -35.74 -1.25 -10.56
N MET A 457 -36.76 -1.27 -9.69
CA MET A 457 -36.82 -0.41 -8.50
C MET A 457 -35.59 -0.58 -7.60
N ARG A 458 -35.10 -1.83 -7.44
CA ARG A 458 -33.88 -2.14 -6.68
C ARG A 458 -32.65 -1.36 -7.16
N VAL A 459 -32.50 -1.16 -8.48
CA VAL A 459 -31.38 -0.41 -9.06
C VAL A 459 -31.53 1.08 -8.74
N ILE A 460 -32.76 1.61 -8.79
CA ILE A 460 -33.07 2.99 -8.42
C ILE A 460 -32.78 3.23 -6.94
N GLU A 461 -33.24 2.34 -6.06
CA GLU A 461 -32.99 2.41 -4.62
C GLU A 461 -31.49 2.36 -4.31
N THR A 462 -30.75 1.46 -4.96
CA THR A 462 -29.29 1.34 -4.76
C THR A 462 -28.55 2.61 -5.22
N ALA A 463 -28.91 3.15 -6.38
CA ALA A 463 -28.36 4.42 -6.85
C ALA A 463 -28.75 5.59 -5.93
N ALA A 464 -29.96 5.56 -5.35
CA ALA A 464 -30.40 6.56 -4.39
C ALA A 464 -29.63 6.47 -3.07
N GLN A 465 -29.31 5.26 -2.56
CA GLN A 465 -28.46 5.09 -1.37
C GLN A 465 -27.10 5.74 -1.59
N LEU A 466 -26.51 5.56 -2.78
CA LEU A 466 -25.27 6.24 -3.16
C LEU A 466 -25.43 7.77 -3.21
N ALA A 467 -26.51 8.28 -3.81
CA ALA A 467 -26.78 9.72 -3.85
C ALA A 467 -26.89 10.32 -2.43
N ALA A 468 -27.53 9.60 -1.51
CA ALA A 468 -27.63 9.99 -0.11
C ALA A 468 -26.28 9.91 0.62
N PHE A 469 -25.51 8.84 0.41
CA PHE A 469 -24.19 8.63 1.02
C PHE A 469 -23.17 9.71 0.61
N TYR A 470 -23.18 10.14 -0.65
CA TYR A 470 -22.33 11.20 -1.19
C TYR A 470 -22.98 12.61 -1.09
N SER A 471 -23.86 12.81 -0.11
CA SER A 471 -24.49 14.11 0.16
C SER A 471 -24.21 14.61 1.58
N LYS A 472 -24.64 15.84 1.89
CA LYS A 472 -24.64 16.33 3.27
C LYS A 472 -25.56 15.54 4.23
N ARG A 473 -26.48 14.71 3.72
CA ARG A 473 -27.42 13.87 4.50
C ARG A 473 -26.92 12.44 4.73
N LYS A 474 -25.61 12.20 4.66
CA LYS A 474 -25.00 10.87 4.86
C LYS A 474 -25.27 10.24 6.24
N SER A 475 -25.62 11.04 7.25
CA SER A 475 -25.88 10.60 8.63
C SER A 475 -27.37 10.42 8.94
N ASP A 476 -28.26 10.69 7.99
CA ASP A 476 -29.71 10.62 8.20
C ASP A 476 -30.17 9.16 8.27
N THR A 477 -31.19 8.87 9.08
CA THR A 477 -31.77 7.52 9.15
C THR A 477 -32.49 7.14 7.84
N LEU A 478 -33.21 8.10 7.24
CA LEU A 478 -33.85 8.00 5.93
C LEU A 478 -33.68 9.35 5.21
N CYS A 479 -33.07 9.32 4.04
CA CYS A 479 -32.84 10.49 3.20
C CYS A 479 -33.79 10.46 1.98
N PRO A 480 -34.54 11.55 1.71
CA PRO A 480 -35.28 11.69 0.47
C PRO A 480 -34.32 11.97 -0.69
N VAL A 481 -34.43 11.18 -1.75
CA VAL A 481 -33.64 11.31 -2.98
C VAL A 481 -34.58 11.50 -4.15
N LEU A 482 -34.33 12.57 -4.91
CA LEU A 482 -35.03 12.89 -6.15
C LEU A 482 -34.50 12.00 -7.26
N TYR A 483 -35.38 11.56 -8.16
CA TYR A 483 -34.99 10.96 -9.43
C TYR A 483 -35.91 11.38 -10.58
N THR A 484 -35.32 11.64 -11.74
CA THR A 484 -36.05 11.99 -12.98
C THR A 484 -35.20 11.68 -14.21
N PRO A 485 -35.79 11.42 -15.39
CA PRO A 485 -35.02 11.36 -16.63
C PRO A 485 -34.23 12.65 -16.90
N LYS A 486 -32.99 12.53 -17.38
CA LYS A 486 -32.09 13.68 -17.61
C LYS A 486 -32.68 14.76 -18.51
N LYS A 487 -33.59 14.45 -19.43
CA LYS A 487 -34.30 15.45 -20.26
C LYS A 487 -35.08 16.51 -19.46
N TYR A 488 -35.42 16.22 -18.21
CA TYR A 488 -36.08 17.15 -17.29
C TYR A 488 -35.11 17.85 -16.33
N VAL A 489 -33.80 17.68 -16.52
CA VAL A 489 -32.76 18.36 -15.75
C VAL A 489 -32.06 19.38 -16.66
N ARG A 490 -32.08 20.65 -16.26
CA ARG A 490 -31.53 21.76 -17.05
C ARG A 490 -30.62 22.64 -16.21
N LYS A 491 -29.53 23.13 -16.81
CA LYS A 491 -28.64 24.10 -16.16
C LYS A 491 -28.90 25.52 -16.69
N PRO A 492 -29.28 26.50 -15.85
CA PRO A 492 -29.38 27.89 -16.24
C PRO A 492 -28.00 28.47 -16.65
N LYS A 493 -27.98 29.40 -17.62
CA LYS A 493 -26.73 29.94 -18.21
C LYS A 493 -25.80 30.64 -17.20
N SER A 494 -26.31 31.09 -16.06
CA SER A 494 -25.57 31.81 -15.02
C SER A 494 -25.41 31.03 -13.70
N ALA A 495 -25.82 29.76 -13.66
CA ALA A 495 -25.80 28.97 -12.42
C ALA A 495 -24.39 28.49 -12.06
N THR A 496 -24.08 28.47 -10.75
CA THR A 496 -22.83 27.94 -10.21
C THR A 496 -22.63 26.47 -10.60
N ALA A 497 -21.37 26.00 -10.59
CA ALA A 497 -21.07 24.61 -10.92
C ALA A 497 -21.85 23.64 -10.02
N GLY A 498 -22.45 22.61 -10.63
CA GLY A 498 -23.29 21.62 -9.94
C GLY A 498 -24.74 22.05 -9.70
N SER A 499 -25.13 23.29 -9.98
CA SER A 499 -26.51 23.74 -9.81
C SER A 499 -27.37 23.40 -11.03
N VAL A 500 -28.49 22.72 -10.82
CA VAL A 500 -29.44 22.32 -11.87
C VAL A 500 -30.88 22.59 -11.44
N MET A 501 -31.74 22.94 -12.40
CA MET A 501 -33.19 22.93 -12.23
C MET A 501 -33.73 21.59 -12.68
N VAL A 502 -34.64 21.04 -11.87
CA VAL A 502 -35.21 19.72 -12.04
C VAL A 502 -36.71 19.88 -12.20
N GLU A 503 -37.29 19.23 -13.20
CA GLU A 503 -38.73 19.14 -13.43
C GLU A 503 -39.18 17.68 -13.35
N ARG A 504 -40.46 17.46 -13.00
CA ARG A 504 -41.13 16.15 -13.01
C ARG A 504 -40.37 15.10 -12.17
N GLU A 505 -39.88 15.49 -11.02
CA GLU A 505 -39.18 14.62 -10.10
C GLU A 505 -40.12 13.64 -9.39
N LYS A 506 -39.58 12.46 -9.09
CA LYS A 506 -40.14 11.52 -8.11
C LYS A 506 -39.18 11.43 -6.94
N VAL A 507 -39.70 11.07 -5.77
CA VAL A 507 -38.91 10.98 -4.54
C VAL A 507 -38.95 9.54 -4.03
N VAL A 508 -37.78 9.02 -3.67
CA VAL A 508 -37.63 7.76 -2.94
C VAL A 508 -36.95 8.02 -1.60
N LEU A 509 -37.37 7.34 -0.54
CA LEU A 509 -36.76 7.40 0.78
C LEU A 509 -35.81 6.23 0.93
N VAL A 510 -34.54 6.50 1.22
CA VAL A 510 -33.50 5.47 1.34
C VAL A 510 -32.59 5.74 2.54
N LYS A 511 -32.04 4.68 3.12
CA LYS A 511 -30.98 4.81 4.13
C LYS A 511 -29.65 5.10 3.41
N PRO A 512 -28.88 6.13 3.79
CA PRO A 512 -27.56 6.38 3.21
C PRO A 512 -26.62 5.19 3.45
N ASP A 513 -26.17 4.54 2.37
CA ASP A 513 -25.17 3.46 2.42
C ASP A 513 -24.42 3.37 1.08
N ASN A 514 -23.25 2.75 1.09
CA ASN A 514 -22.53 2.39 -0.12
C ASN A 514 -22.41 0.85 -0.19
N PRO A 515 -23.37 0.17 -0.86
CA PRO A 515 -23.40 -1.28 -0.94
C PRO A 515 -22.25 -1.90 -1.76
N PHE A 516 -21.47 -1.08 -2.48
CA PHE A 516 -20.30 -1.51 -3.25
C PHE A 516 -18.99 -1.38 -2.47
N ARG A 517 -19.01 -0.83 -1.26
CA ARG A 517 -17.84 -0.75 -0.40
C ARG A 517 -17.73 -2.05 0.38
N THR A 518 -16.67 -2.82 0.14
CA THR A 518 -16.29 -3.94 1.01
C THR A 518 -16.07 -3.37 2.42
N ARG A 519 -16.91 -3.79 3.38
CA ARG A 519 -16.66 -3.49 4.79
C ARG A 519 -15.41 -4.28 5.20
N PRO A 520 -14.43 -3.65 5.88
CA PRO A 520 -13.23 -4.34 6.35
C PRO A 520 -13.56 -5.43 7.35
#